data_AF-A0A2W4VT34-F1
#
_entry.id   AF-A0A2W4VT34-F1
#
_cell.length_a   1.000
_cell.length_b   1.000
_cell.length_c   1.000
_cell.angle_alpha   90.00
_cell.angle_beta   90.00
_cell.angle_gamma   90.00
#
_symmetry.space_group_name_H-M   'P 1'
#
loop_
_entity.id
_entity.type
_entity.pdbx_description
1 polymer ?
#
loop_
_entity_poly.entity_id
_entity_poly.type
_entity_poly.pdbx_seq_one_letter_code
_entity_poly.pdbx_strand_id
1 'polypeptide(L)'
;MSFREKHLWISIIGAVGVWGFYFWSVGTRVARGELTADGFAGDVGGLFFICLVGVVVLEIVLTFIAIATTSKVDKTSRDEREISAALKGSHVALMSLITLIITLALLVYLGGLVGGNLVEGRSAYTTDVNAMVLLANALVACLVLAEAIRAGVTLVLLRGLR
;
A
#
# COMPACT_ATOMS: atom_id res chain seq x y z
N MET A 1 18.73 17.58 -5.34
CA MET A 1 17.44 16.89 -5.53
C MET A 1 16.36 17.93 -5.73
N SER A 2 15.54 17.81 -6.78
CA SER A 2 14.40 18.70 -7.00
C SER A 2 13.37 18.53 -5.87
N PHE A 3 12.52 19.55 -5.67
CA PHE A 3 11.44 19.53 -4.68
C PHE A 3 10.60 18.26 -4.76
N ARG A 4 10.26 17.84 -5.98
CA ARG A 4 9.44 16.65 -6.24
C ARG A 4 10.15 15.36 -5.87
N GLU A 5 11.46 15.25 -6.11
CA GLU A 5 12.22 14.07 -5.69
C GLU A 5 12.21 13.93 -4.17
N LYS A 6 12.43 15.03 -3.42
CA LYS A 6 12.36 15.02 -1.96
C LYS A 6 10.98 14.64 -1.45
N HIS A 7 9.92 15.24 -2.01
CA HIS A 7 8.55 14.94 -1.62
C HIS A 7 8.16 13.48 -1.93
N LEU A 8 8.62 12.92 -3.06
CA LEU A 8 8.39 11.51 -3.38
C LEU A 8 9.07 10.56 -2.39
N TRP A 9 10.33 10.83 -2.04
CA TRP A 9 11.04 10.02 -1.04
C TRP A 9 10.35 10.04 0.31
N ILE A 10 9.89 11.21 0.71
CA ILE A 10 9.14 11.43 1.94
C ILE A 10 7.83 10.62 1.94
N SER A 11 7.07 10.66 0.83
CA SER A 11 5.85 9.87 0.67
C SER A 11 6.13 8.35 0.70
N ILE A 12 7.19 7.89 0.03
CA ILE A 12 7.62 6.48 0.06
C ILE A 12 7.97 6.04 1.48
N ILE A 13 8.80 6.81 2.19
CA ILE A 13 9.23 6.46 3.55
C ILE A 13 8.03 6.45 4.50
N GLY A 14 7.14 7.44 4.38
CA GLY A 14 5.92 7.49 5.20
C GLY A 14 4.99 6.31 4.94
N ALA A 15 4.73 6.00 3.66
CA ALA A 15 3.90 4.86 3.27
C ALA A 15 4.52 3.54 3.72
N VAL A 16 5.80 3.29 3.43
CA VAL A 16 6.49 2.06 3.84
C VAL A 16 6.58 1.93 5.36
N GLY A 17 6.81 3.02 6.09
CA GLY A 17 6.87 3.00 7.54
C GLY A 17 5.54 2.63 8.18
N VAL A 18 4.46 3.34 7.82
CA VAL A 18 3.13 3.12 8.41
C VAL A 18 2.54 1.79 7.96
N TRP A 19 2.52 1.53 6.65
CA TRP A 19 1.93 0.28 6.12
C TRP A 19 2.81 -0.92 6.41
N GLY A 20 4.14 -0.77 6.42
CA GLY A 20 5.05 -1.85 6.82
C GLY A 20 4.84 -2.27 8.26
N PHE A 21 4.72 -1.31 9.19
CA PHE A 21 4.37 -1.59 10.59
C PHE A 21 3.01 -2.27 10.72
N TYR A 22 2.00 -1.78 9.99
CA TYR A 22 0.66 -2.35 9.98
C TYR A 22 0.66 -3.81 9.51
N PHE A 23 1.19 -4.08 8.31
CA PHE A 23 1.20 -5.43 7.75
C PHE A 23 2.10 -6.38 8.52
N TRP A 24 3.20 -5.90 9.12
CA TRP A 24 3.99 -6.70 10.06
C TRP A 24 3.16 -7.12 11.28
N SER A 25 2.39 -6.19 11.86
CA SER A 25 1.54 -6.47 13.01
C SER A 25 0.40 -7.44 12.67
N VAL A 26 -0.23 -7.29 11.50
CA VAL A 26 -1.26 -8.24 11.03
C VAL A 26 -0.64 -9.61 10.74
N GLY A 27 0.49 -9.65 10.04
CA GLY A 27 1.18 -10.90 9.69
C GLY A 27 1.65 -11.69 10.90
N THR A 28 2.15 -11.02 11.93
CA THR A 28 2.55 -11.66 13.20
C THR A 28 1.36 -12.24 13.97
N ARG A 29 0.21 -11.56 13.99
CA ARG A 29 -1.03 -12.09 14.59
C ARG A 29 -1.56 -13.31 13.84
N VAL A 30 -1.56 -13.24 12.50
CA VAL A 30 -1.94 -14.36 11.64
C VAL A 30 -1.03 -15.56 11.85
N ALA A 31 0.29 -15.36 11.91
CA ALA A 31 1.27 -16.42 12.15
C ALA A 31 1.13 -17.08 13.53
N ARG A 32 0.55 -16.36 14.52
CA ARG A 32 0.23 -16.90 15.86
C ARG A 32 -1.09 -17.68 15.90
N GLY A 33 -1.83 -17.76 14.80
CA GLY A 33 -3.11 -18.47 14.73
C GLY A 33 -4.28 -17.68 15.33
N GLU A 34 -4.16 -16.36 15.49
CA GLU A 34 -5.23 -15.51 16.05
C GLU A 34 -6.43 -15.33 15.10
N LEU A 35 -6.44 -16.00 13.95
CA LEU A 35 -7.51 -15.95 12.94
C LEU A 35 -8.83 -16.56 13.41
N THR A 36 -8.81 -17.38 14.45
CA THR A 36 -10.00 -17.93 15.10
C THR A 36 -10.35 -17.20 16.40
N ALA A 37 -9.55 -16.22 16.82
CA ALA A 37 -9.79 -15.50 18.06
C ALA A 37 -10.97 -14.54 17.94
N ASP A 38 -11.79 -14.50 18.99
CA ASP A 38 -12.83 -13.50 19.16
C ASP A 38 -12.19 -12.11 19.25
N GLY A 39 -12.63 -11.18 18.40
CA GLY A 39 -12.12 -9.80 18.38
C GLY A 39 -11.00 -9.50 17.38
N PHE A 40 -10.47 -10.49 16.65
CA PHE A 40 -9.43 -10.26 15.61
C PHE A 40 -9.82 -9.15 14.63
N ALA A 41 -11.05 -9.19 14.11
CA ALA A 41 -11.57 -8.18 13.20
C ALA A 41 -11.61 -6.77 13.82
N GLY A 42 -11.97 -6.67 15.10
CA GLY A 42 -12.02 -5.40 15.83
C GLY A 42 -10.62 -4.82 16.05
N ASP A 43 -9.68 -5.65 16.49
CA ASP A 43 -8.29 -5.26 16.72
C ASP A 43 -7.58 -4.82 15.43
N VAL A 44 -7.70 -5.63 14.37
CA VAL A 44 -7.11 -5.32 13.06
C VAL A 44 -7.76 -4.08 12.45
N GLY A 45 -9.08 -3.93 12.62
CA GLY A 45 -9.82 -2.74 12.20
C GLY A 45 -9.41 -1.47 12.96
N GLY A 46 -9.22 -1.57 14.27
CA GLY A 46 -8.72 -0.46 15.09
C GLY A 46 -7.30 -0.04 14.70
N LEU A 47 -6.40 -1.02 14.54
CA LEU A 47 -5.03 -0.78 14.06
C LEU A 47 -5.03 -0.16 12.66
N PHE A 48 -5.90 -0.63 11.76
CA PHE A 48 -6.05 -0.09 10.41
C PHE A 48 -6.45 1.39 10.47
N PHE A 49 -7.46 1.72 11.28
CA PHE A 49 -7.93 3.09 11.43
C PHE A 49 -6.85 4.01 11.98
N ILE A 50 -6.09 3.57 13.00
CA ILE A 50 -4.96 4.33 13.56
C ILE A 50 -3.90 4.57 12.49
N CYS A 51 -3.54 3.55 11.71
CA CYS A 51 -2.55 3.69 10.64
C CYS A 51 -3.04 4.59 9.52
N LEU A 52 -4.32 4.53 9.16
CA LEU A 52 -4.95 5.40 8.16
C LEU A 52 -4.85 6.86 8.59
N VAL A 53 -5.29 7.18 9.81
CA VAL A 53 -5.18 8.53 10.38
C VAL A 53 -3.72 8.96 10.47
N GLY A 54 -2.84 8.05 10.91
CA GLY A 54 -1.40 8.29 11.01
C GLY A 54 -0.77 8.66 9.68
N VAL A 55 -1.11 7.97 8.59
CA VAL A 55 -0.58 8.26 7.24
C VAL A 55 -1.05 9.65 6.78
N VAL A 56 -2.31 10.00 7.01
CA VAL A 56 -2.86 11.31 6.62
C VAL A 56 -2.17 12.42 7.40
N VAL A 57 -2.04 12.28 8.72
CA VAL A 57 -1.35 13.25 9.58
C VAL A 57 0.12 13.39 9.16
N LEU A 58 0.80 12.27 8.92
CA LEU A 58 2.18 12.24 8.48
C LEU A 58 2.34 12.98 7.14
N GLU A 59 1.46 12.72 6.18
CA GLU A 59 1.50 13.35 4.86
C GLU A 59 1.22 14.86 4.92
N ILE A 60 0.31 15.29 5.80
CA ILE A 60 0.08 16.72 6.08
C ILE A 60 1.36 17.37 6.61
N VAL A 61 1.95 16.82 7.68
CA VAL A 61 3.17 17.36 8.31
C VAL A 61 4.31 17.44 7.29
N LEU A 62 4.51 16.38 6.52
CA LEU A 62 5.55 16.27 5.50
C LEU A 62 5.33 17.27 4.36
N THR A 63 4.09 17.48 3.93
CA THR A 63 3.75 18.48 2.93
C THR A 63 4.04 19.90 3.42
N PHE A 64 3.71 20.21 4.68
CA PHE A 64 4.06 21.50 5.29
C PHE A 64 5.57 21.72 5.34
N ILE A 65 6.34 20.73 5.79
CA ILE A 65 7.82 20.81 5.82
C ILE A 65 8.36 21.04 4.41
N ALA A 66 7.85 20.32 3.41
CA ALA A 66 8.27 20.47 2.02
C ALA A 66 7.98 21.90 1.52
N ILE A 67 6.78 22.43 1.78
CA ILE A 67 6.40 23.79 1.39
C ILE A 67 7.29 24.85 2.05
N ALA A 68 7.58 24.70 3.35
CA ALA A 68 8.39 25.64 4.12
C ALA A 68 9.86 25.66 3.68
N THR A 69 10.39 24.52 3.23
CA THR A 69 11.81 24.37 2.85
C THR A 69 12.09 24.68 1.38
N THR A 70 11.09 25.05 0.58
CA THR A 70 11.21 25.21 -0.87
C THR A 70 11.07 26.66 -1.33
N SER A 71 12.11 27.15 -2.02
CA SER A 71 12.17 28.48 -2.65
C SER A 71 11.07 28.67 -3.70
N LYS A 72 10.53 29.89 -3.83
CA LYS A 72 9.52 30.27 -4.84
C LYS A 72 9.98 30.03 -6.29
N VAL A 73 11.28 30.01 -6.56
CA VAL A 73 11.86 29.89 -7.91
C VAL A 73 11.71 28.46 -8.47
N ASP A 74 11.80 27.43 -7.62
CA ASP A 74 11.63 26.01 -8.01
C ASP A 74 10.17 25.60 -8.19
N LYS A 75 9.20 26.43 -7.79
CA LYS A 75 7.76 26.12 -7.88
C LYS A 75 7.17 26.29 -9.30
N THR A 76 7.85 27.01 -10.19
CA THR A 76 7.25 27.51 -11.44
C THR A 76 7.77 26.82 -12.71
N SER A 77 8.98 26.24 -12.72
CA SER A 77 9.47 25.53 -13.92
C SER A 77 8.97 24.09 -13.97
N ARG A 78 7.70 23.90 -14.35
CA ARG A 78 7.15 22.57 -14.62
C ARG A 78 7.69 22.09 -15.97
N ASP A 79 8.81 21.37 -15.94
CA ASP A 79 9.37 20.76 -17.15
C ASP A 79 8.36 19.73 -17.71
N GLU A 80 8.06 19.78 -19.01
CA GLU A 80 7.18 18.80 -19.66
C GLU A 80 7.68 17.36 -19.46
N ARG A 81 9.02 17.20 -19.34
CA ARG A 81 9.67 15.92 -19.05
C ARG A 81 9.25 15.37 -17.69
N GLU A 82 9.14 16.23 -16.70
CA GLU A 82 8.74 15.90 -15.34
C GLU A 82 7.27 15.46 -15.23
N ILE A 83 6.39 16.00 -16.08
CA ILE A 83 4.99 15.59 -16.19
C ILE A 83 4.91 14.22 -16.87
N SER A 84 5.67 14.04 -17.95
CA SER A 84 5.71 12.77 -18.68
C SER A 84 6.20 11.61 -17.81
N ALA A 85 7.17 11.86 -16.92
CA ALA A 85 7.67 10.87 -15.97
C ALA A 85 6.59 10.44 -14.97
N ALA A 86 5.81 11.39 -14.45
CA ALA A 86 4.71 11.08 -13.53
C ALA A 86 3.58 10.31 -14.21
N LEU A 87 3.22 10.66 -15.46
CA LEU A 87 2.23 9.92 -16.25
C LEU A 87 2.67 8.47 -16.50
N LYS A 88 3.92 8.27 -16.91
CA LYS A 88 4.48 6.92 -17.12
C LYS A 88 4.48 6.12 -15.81
N GLY A 89 4.90 6.74 -14.70
CA GLY A 89 4.86 6.12 -13.38
C GLY A 89 3.44 5.67 -12.98
N SER A 90 2.45 6.54 -13.16
CA SER A 90 1.03 6.22 -12.89
C SER A 90 0.50 5.12 -13.80
N HIS A 91 0.85 5.10 -15.08
CA HIS A 91 0.43 4.04 -16.00
C HIS A 91 1.01 2.67 -15.58
N VAL A 92 2.30 2.62 -15.24
CA VAL A 92 2.93 1.38 -14.77
C VAL A 92 2.30 0.91 -13.45
N ALA A 93 2.04 1.83 -12.53
CA ALA A 93 1.37 1.52 -11.27
C ALA A 93 -0.03 0.95 -11.50
N LEU A 94 -0.82 1.54 -12.39
CA LEU A 94 -2.16 1.04 -12.74
C LEU A 94 -2.09 -0.36 -13.33
N MET A 95 -1.18 -0.63 -14.27
CA MET A 95 -0.99 -1.97 -14.82
C MET A 95 -0.55 -2.99 -13.77
N SER A 96 0.32 -2.57 -12.83
CA SER A 96 0.73 -3.42 -11.72
C SER A 96 -0.43 -3.72 -10.77
N LEU A 97 -1.29 -2.74 -10.46
CA LEU A 97 -2.46 -2.91 -9.60
C LEU A 97 -3.45 -3.89 -10.22
N ILE A 98 -3.75 -3.73 -11.51
CA ILE A 98 -4.61 -4.67 -12.26
C ILE A 98 -4.04 -6.09 -12.16
N THR A 99 -2.75 -6.26 -12.41
CA THR A 99 -2.09 -7.56 -12.35
C THR A 99 -2.15 -8.17 -10.96
N LEU A 100 -1.89 -7.38 -9.91
CA LEU A 100 -1.96 -7.81 -8.51
C LEU A 100 -3.37 -8.23 -8.12
N ILE A 101 -4.39 -7.45 -8.47
CA ILE A 101 -5.78 -7.76 -8.16
C ILE A 101 -6.24 -9.03 -8.90
N ILE A 102 -5.92 -9.17 -10.19
CA ILE A 102 -6.26 -10.36 -10.97
C ILE A 102 -5.59 -11.60 -10.37
N THR A 103 -4.31 -11.49 -10.01
CA THR A 103 -3.56 -12.59 -9.41
C THR A 103 -4.15 -12.96 -8.04
N LEU A 104 -4.47 -11.98 -7.20
CA LEU A 104 -5.12 -12.21 -5.92
C LEU A 104 -6.48 -12.88 -6.10
N ALA A 105 -7.31 -12.38 -7.02
CA ALA A 105 -8.62 -12.96 -7.32
C ALA A 105 -8.50 -14.42 -7.79
N LEU A 106 -7.53 -14.71 -8.66
CA LEU A 106 -7.25 -16.07 -9.13
C LEU A 106 -6.82 -16.99 -7.98
N LEU A 107 -5.91 -16.52 -7.12
CA LEU A 107 -5.46 -17.29 -5.96
C LEU A 107 -6.61 -17.59 -4.99
N VAL A 108 -7.46 -16.61 -4.71
CA VAL A 108 -8.64 -16.77 -3.85
C VAL A 108 -9.65 -17.74 -4.48
N TYR A 109 -9.88 -17.64 -5.79
CA TYR A 109 -10.78 -18.53 -6.52
C TYR A 109 -10.29 -19.99 -6.51
N LEU A 110 -9.00 -20.22 -6.84
CA LEU A 110 -8.39 -21.55 -6.79
C LEU A 110 -8.36 -22.10 -5.37
N GLY A 111 -8.05 -21.27 -4.37
CA GLY A 111 -8.14 -21.65 -2.96
C GLY A 111 -9.55 -22.06 -2.54
N GLY A 112 -10.58 -21.38 -3.05
CA GLY A 112 -11.98 -21.75 -2.87
C GLY A 112 -12.34 -23.10 -3.49
N LEU A 113 -11.87 -23.37 -4.72
CA LEU A 113 -12.10 -24.65 -5.40
C LEU A 113 -11.44 -25.83 -4.67
N VAL A 114 -10.20 -25.64 -4.19
CA VAL A 114 -9.46 -26.69 -3.46
C VAL A 114 -10.05 -26.88 -2.05
N GLY A 115 -10.26 -25.80 -1.31
CA GLY A 115 -10.76 -25.87 0.07
C GLY A 115 -12.23 -26.26 0.21
N GLY A 116 -13.08 -25.95 -0.79
CA GLY A 116 -14.49 -26.33 -0.79
C GLY A 116 -14.76 -27.80 -1.15
N ASN A 117 -13.83 -28.46 -1.85
CA ASN A 117 -14.01 -29.83 -2.34
C ASN A 117 -13.10 -30.87 -1.65
N LEU A 118 -12.03 -30.46 -0.95
CA LEU A 118 -11.01 -31.39 -0.43
C LEU A 118 -10.68 -31.25 1.06
N VAL A 119 -11.16 -30.20 1.75
CA VAL A 119 -10.75 -29.91 3.14
C VAL A 119 -11.98 -29.78 4.06
N GLU A 120 -12.45 -30.90 4.59
CA GLU A 120 -13.29 -30.92 5.79
C GLU A 120 -12.48 -30.35 6.98
N GLY A 121 -12.63 -29.05 7.25
CA GLY A 121 -11.85 -28.38 8.30
C GLY A 121 -11.57 -26.90 8.10
N ARG A 122 -12.05 -26.27 7.02
CA ARG A 122 -11.88 -24.82 6.77
C ARG A 122 -12.28 -23.94 7.96
N SER A 123 -13.32 -24.36 8.71
CA SER A 123 -13.78 -23.66 9.92
C SER A 123 -12.80 -23.75 11.11
N ALA A 124 -11.81 -24.65 11.08
CA ALA A 124 -10.81 -24.79 12.15
C ALA A 124 -9.68 -23.76 12.07
N TYR A 125 -9.47 -23.13 10.91
CA TYR A 125 -8.34 -22.22 10.67
C TYR A 125 -8.73 -20.75 10.55
N THR A 126 -10.00 -20.45 10.24
CA THR A 126 -10.51 -19.07 10.16
C THR A 126 -12.03 -19.06 10.28
N THR A 127 -12.58 -17.97 10.83
CA THR A 127 -14.01 -17.67 10.70
C THR A 127 -14.29 -17.01 9.35
N ASP A 128 -15.53 -17.07 8.87
CA ASP A 128 -15.93 -16.42 7.61
C ASP A 128 -15.71 -14.91 7.65
N VAL A 129 -15.96 -14.28 8.80
CA VAL A 129 -15.75 -12.86 9.05
C VAL A 129 -14.26 -12.50 8.98
N ASN A 130 -13.40 -13.26 9.66
CA ASN A 130 -11.95 -13.00 9.67
C ASN A 130 -11.31 -13.27 8.30
N ALA A 131 -11.87 -14.21 7.51
CA ALA A 131 -11.47 -14.43 6.13
C ALA A 131 -11.76 -13.21 5.25
N MET A 132 -12.93 -12.56 5.42
CA MET A 132 -13.25 -11.31 4.70
C MET A 132 -12.30 -10.17 5.09
N VAL A 133 -11.94 -10.07 6.38
CA VAL A 133 -10.96 -9.08 6.86
C VAL A 133 -9.59 -9.31 6.24
N LEU A 134 -9.14 -10.56 6.12
CA LEU A 134 -7.88 -10.88 5.44
C LEU A 134 -7.91 -10.51 3.96
N LEU A 135 -9.01 -10.78 3.26
CA LEU A 135 -9.16 -10.42 1.85
C LEU A 135 -9.14 -8.90 1.66
N ALA A 136 -9.82 -8.15 2.51
CA ALA A 136 -9.78 -6.69 2.50
C ALA A 136 -8.34 -6.18 2.71
N ASN A 137 -7.61 -6.78 3.66
CA ASN A 137 -6.20 -6.46 3.88
C ASN A 137 -5.30 -6.79 2.69
N ALA A 138 -5.53 -7.92 2.01
CA ALA A 138 -4.80 -8.28 0.82
C ALA A 138 -5.03 -7.28 -0.32
N LEU A 139 -6.26 -6.77 -0.49
CA LEU A 139 -6.56 -5.72 -1.46
C LEU A 139 -5.84 -4.41 -1.12
N VAL A 140 -5.82 -4.02 0.16
CA VAL A 140 -5.05 -2.85 0.61
C VAL A 140 -3.55 -3.05 0.34
N ALA A 141 -3.01 -4.25 0.55
CA ALA A 141 -1.62 -4.55 0.24
C ALA A 141 -1.33 -4.38 -1.26
N CYS A 142 -2.23 -4.84 -2.14
CA CYS A 142 -2.10 -4.60 -3.59
C CYS A 142 -2.04 -3.10 -3.91
N LEU A 143 -2.89 -2.29 -3.27
CA LEU A 143 -2.89 -0.84 -3.45
C LEU A 143 -1.57 -0.21 -2.99
N VAL A 144 -1.09 -0.56 -1.80
CA VAL A 144 0.16 -0.03 -1.23
C VAL A 144 1.36 -0.42 -2.10
N LEU A 145 1.41 -1.66 -2.60
CA LEU A 145 2.46 -2.11 -3.51
C LEU A 145 2.43 -1.36 -4.85
N ALA A 146 1.24 -1.18 -5.43
CA ALA A 146 1.09 -0.42 -6.67
C ALA A 146 1.54 1.04 -6.49
N GLU A 147 1.22 1.65 -5.35
CA GLU A 147 1.64 3.01 -5.03
C GLU A 147 3.16 3.12 -4.81
N ALA A 148 3.77 2.12 -4.16
CA ALA A 148 5.22 2.04 -4.05
C ALA A 148 5.90 1.90 -5.43
N ILE A 149 5.32 1.11 -6.34
CA ILE A 149 5.78 1.00 -7.73
C ILE A 149 5.65 2.35 -8.44
N ARG A 150 4.51 3.04 -8.31
CA ARG A 150 4.29 4.38 -8.88
C ARG A 150 5.41 5.34 -8.49
N ALA A 151 5.68 5.39 -7.19
CA ALA A 151 6.67 6.29 -6.63
C ALA A 151 8.09 5.90 -7.06
N GLY A 152 8.43 4.60 -7.00
CA GLY A 152 9.73 4.09 -7.43
C GLY A 152 10.01 4.36 -8.92
N VAL A 153 9.07 4.04 -9.81
CA VAL A 153 9.21 4.28 -11.25
C VAL A 153 9.35 5.77 -11.55
N THR A 154 8.54 6.61 -10.90
CA THR A 154 8.63 8.07 -11.07
C THR A 154 10.01 8.58 -10.63
N LEU A 155 10.57 8.11 -9.52
CA LEU A 155 11.92 8.47 -9.08
C LEU A 155 13.00 8.05 -10.08
N VAL A 156 12.93 6.81 -10.59
CA VAL A 156 13.89 6.30 -11.57
C VAL A 156 13.86 7.16 -12.84
N LEU A 157 12.67 7.48 -13.34
CA LEU A 157 12.52 8.33 -14.52
C LEU A 157 13.03 9.75 -14.28
N LEU A 158 12.77 10.35 -13.12
CA LEU A 158 13.29 11.67 -12.77
C LEU A 158 14.81 11.70 -12.67
N ARG A 159 15.43 10.62 -12.19
CA ARG A 159 16.90 10.50 -12.11
C ARG A 159 17.54 10.30 -13.49
N GLY A 160 16.89 9.57 -14.39
CA GLY A 160 17.38 9.35 -15.76
C GLY A 160 17.25 10.58 -16.68
N LEU A 161 16.57 11.64 -16.25
CA LEU A 161 16.43 12.89 -16.98
C LEU A 161 17.52 13.93 -16.65
N ARG A 162 18.37 13.66 -15.66
CA ARG A 162 19.54 14.47 -15.30
C ARG A 162 20.76 14.04 -16.10
#